data_AF-A0A838MZE3-F1
#
_entry.id   AF-A0A838MZE3-F1
#
_cell.length_a   1.000
_cell.length_b   1.000
_cell.length_c   1.000
_cell.angle_alpha   90.00
_cell.angle_beta   90.00
_cell.angle_gamma   90.00
#
_symmetry.space_group_name_H-M   'P 1'
#
loop_
_entity.id
_entity.type
_entity.pdbx_description
1 polymer ?
#
loop_
_entity_poly.entity_id
_entity_poly.type
_entity_poly.pdbx_seq_one_letter_code
_entity_poly.pdbx_strand_id
1 'polypeptide(L)'
;MVRSSQRSSSASDKKRILIATVQVPFIRGGAEAHAEGLRNALCAAGHEAEIVAVPFKWYPPEKILDHMLACRLLDLTEVAGTPVDLLIGLRFPAYLIPHPNKVIWILHQHR
;
A
#
# COMPACT_ATOMS: atom_id res chain seq x y z
N MET A 1 15.47 20.82 -40.92
CA MET A 1 16.40 19.91 -40.22
C MET A 1 15.71 19.44 -38.93
N VAL A 2 14.93 18.36 -39.01
CA VAL A 2 14.13 17.84 -37.90
C VAL A 2 15.02 16.90 -37.10
N ARG A 3 15.36 17.25 -35.85
CA ARG A 3 16.08 16.34 -34.95
C ARG A 3 15.11 15.27 -34.47
N SER A 4 15.28 14.08 -35.00
CA SER A 4 14.71 12.83 -34.52
C SER A 4 15.18 12.57 -33.09
N SER A 5 14.28 12.74 -32.11
CA SER A 5 14.51 12.30 -30.74
C SER A 5 14.26 10.80 -30.66
N GLN A 6 15.35 10.03 -30.59
CA GLN A 6 15.33 8.63 -30.22
C GLN A 6 14.81 8.51 -28.78
N ARG A 7 13.60 7.97 -28.58
CA ARG A 7 13.18 7.50 -27.26
C ARG A 7 13.97 6.23 -26.96
N SER A 8 15.01 6.34 -26.13
CA SER A 8 15.58 5.15 -25.49
C SER A 8 14.50 4.52 -24.61
N SER A 9 14.23 3.24 -24.80
CA SER A 9 13.43 2.45 -23.85
C SER A 9 14.09 2.51 -22.48
N SER A 10 13.50 3.27 -21.55
CA SER A 10 14.00 3.40 -20.19
C SER A 10 13.76 2.09 -19.44
N ALA A 11 14.71 1.71 -18.59
CA ALA A 11 14.40 0.86 -17.45
C ALA A 11 13.12 1.42 -16.78
N SER A 12 12.18 0.54 -16.42
CA SER A 12 11.00 0.95 -15.66
C SER A 12 11.45 1.86 -14.51
N ASP A 13 10.93 3.09 -14.45
CA ASP A 13 11.26 4.01 -13.35
C ASP A 13 10.96 3.29 -12.03
N LYS A 14 12.01 3.03 -11.25
CA LYS A 14 11.91 2.37 -9.96
C LYS A 14 11.07 3.25 -9.06
N LYS A 15 9.89 2.76 -8.66
CA LYS A 15 8.96 3.43 -7.74
C LYS A 15 9.15 2.96 -6.31
N ARG A 16 8.89 3.84 -5.35
CA ARG A 16 8.70 3.53 -3.94
C ARG A 16 7.20 3.34 -3.67
N ILE A 17 6.82 2.12 -3.31
CA ILE A 17 5.42 1.70 -3.21
C ILE A 17 5.15 1.23 -1.79
N LEU A 18 4.12 1.78 -1.15
CA LEU A 18 3.64 1.27 0.12
C LEU A 18 2.37 0.45 -0.09
N ILE A 19 2.30 -0.73 0.52
CA ILE A 19 1.13 -1.59 0.55
C ILE A 19 0.46 -1.40 1.91
N ALA A 20 -0.63 -0.63 1.95
CA ALA A 20 -1.41 -0.37 3.15
C ALA A 20 -2.41 -1.51 3.40
N THR A 21 -2.30 -2.15 4.55
CA THR A 21 -3.22 -3.18 5.02
C THR A 21 -3.44 -3.03 6.52
N VAL A 22 -4.36 -3.81 7.08
CA VAL A 22 -4.50 -3.94 8.52
C VAL A 22 -3.99 -5.29 8.98
N GLN A 23 -3.67 -5.46 10.25
CA GLN A 23 -3.39 -6.79 10.82
C GLN A 23 -3.95 -6.88 12.23
N VAL A 24 -4.55 -8.02 12.55
CA VAL A 24 -4.85 -8.36 13.94
C VAL A 24 -3.60 -9.03 14.52
N PRO A 25 -2.99 -8.47 15.56
CA PRO A 25 -1.76 -9.01 16.13
C PRO A 25 -1.89 -10.51 16.44
N PHE A 26 -0.81 -11.26 16.21
CA PHE A 26 -0.73 -12.72 16.37
C PHE A 26 -1.58 -13.57 15.40
N ILE A 27 -2.36 -12.94 14.52
CA ILE A 27 -3.12 -13.65 13.47
C ILE A 27 -2.38 -13.52 12.14
N ARG A 28 -2.24 -14.65 11.44
CA ARG A 28 -1.75 -14.73 10.06
C ARG A 28 -2.64 -15.66 9.25
N GLY A 29 -2.87 -15.30 7.99
CA GLY A 29 -3.64 -16.08 7.04
C GLY A 29 -3.47 -15.56 5.61
N GLY A 30 -4.47 -15.82 4.77
CA GLY A 30 -4.39 -15.52 3.34
C GLY A 30 -4.23 -14.04 3.02
N ALA A 31 -4.71 -13.13 3.86
CA ALA A 31 -4.57 -11.70 3.63
C ALA A 31 -3.14 -11.20 3.86
N GLU A 32 -2.45 -11.72 4.88
CA GLU A 32 -1.04 -11.42 5.15
C GLU A 32 -0.17 -12.03 4.04
N ALA A 33 -0.41 -13.30 3.67
CA ALA A 33 0.29 -13.96 2.57
C ALA A 33 0.08 -13.23 1.23
N HIS A 34 -1.11 -12.68 0.98
CA HIS A 34 -1.38 -11.90 -0.22
C HIS A 34 -0.58 -10.58 -0.24
N ALA A 35 -0.52 -9.86 0.88
CA ALA A 35 0.28 -8.63 0.97
C ALA A 35 1.78 -8.91 0.75
N GLU A 36 2.31 -9.99 1.35
CA GLU A 36 3.68 -10.45 1.16
C GLU A 36 3.97 -10.85 -0.29
N GLY A 37 3.05 -11.61 -0.92
CA GLY A 37 3.14 -11.98 -2.33
C GLY A 37 3.16 -10.77 -3.26
N LEU A 38 2.28 -9.79 -3.02
CA LEU A 38 2.26 -8.54 -3.78
C LEU A 38 3.57 -7.77 -3.62
N ARG A 39 4.07 -7.62 -2.39
CA ARG A 39 5.35 -6.97 -2.13
C ARG A 39 6.48 -7.64 -2.92
N ASN A 40 6.56 -8.96 -2.85
CA ASN A 40 7.59 -9.73 -3.54
C ASN A 40 7.49 -9.56 -5.07
N ALA A 41 6.28 -9.55 -5.63
CA ALA A 41 6.07 -9.34 -7.06
C ALA A 41 6.49 -7.93 -7.52
N LEU A 42 6.18 -6.89 -6.74
CA LEU A 42 6.61 -5.51 -7.03
C LEU A 42 8.13 -5.36 -6.96
N CYS A 43 8.77 -5.97 -5.96
CA CYS A 43 10.22 -6.00 -5.86
C CYS A 43 10.87 -6.75 -7.03
N ALA A 44 10.30 -7.89 -7.43
CA ALA A 44 10.76 -8.65 -8.60
C ALA A 44 10.60 -7.86 -9.92
N ALA A 45 9.62 -6.97 -10.00
CA ALA A 45 9.43 -6.05 -11.12
C ALA A 45 10.39 -4.84 -11.10
N GLY A 46 11.28 -4.74 -10.11
CA GLY A 46 12.31 -3.68 -10.01
C GLY A 46 11.91 -2.46 -9.18
N HIS A 47 10.78 -2.52 -8.45
CA HIS A 47 10.34 -1.46 -7.54
C HIS A 47 10.86 -1.65 -6.11
N GLU A 48 10.83 -0.59 -5.31
CA GLU A 48 11.02 -0.66 -3.86
C GLU A 48 9.64 -0.72 -3.21
N ALA A 49 9.29 -1.84 -2.58
CA ALA A 49 7.96 -2.04 -2.01
C ALA A 49 8.03 -2.49 -0.56
N GLU A 50 7.23 -1.86 0.30
CA GLU A 50 7.11 -2.20 1.72
C GLU A 50 5.66 -2.31 2.17
N ILE A 51 5.41 -3.15 3.18
CA ILE A 51 4.07 -3.35 3.76
C ILE A 51 3.92 -2.46 4.99
N VAL A 52 2.84 -1.68 5.03
CA VAL A 52 2.38 -0.97 6.22
C VAL A 52 1.15 -1.67 6.76
N ALA A 53 1.34 -2.44 7.83
CA ALA A 53 0.27 -3.17 8.51
C ALA A 53 -0.19 -2.42 9.74
N VAL A 54 -1.33 -1.72 9.65
CA VAL A 54 -1.90 -0.99 10.79
C VAL A 54 -2.57 -1.98 11.74
N PRO A 55 -2.25 -1.96 13.05
CA PRO A 55 -2.95 -2.80 14.02
C PRO A 55 -4.46 -2.52 14.00
N PHE A 56 -5.25 -3.57 13.91
CA PHE A 56 -6.71 -3.47 13.80
C PHE A 56 -7.41 -4.44 14.73
N LYS A 57 -8.54 -3.99 15.27
CA LYS A 57 -9.45 -4.79 16.07
C LYS A 57 -10.88 -4.51 15.60
N TRP A 58 -11.59 -5.56 15.17
CA TRP A 58 -12.96 -5.42 14.68
C TRP A 58 -14.02 -5.37 15.80
N TYR A 59 -13.60 -5.58 17.05
CA TYR A 59 -14.49 -5.60 18.21
C TYR A 59 -13.91 -4.80 19.40
N PRO A 60 -14.77 -4.16 20.20
CA PRO A 60 -16.20 -4.00 19.98
C PRO A 60 -16.49 -3.03 18.80
N PRO A 61 -17.66 -3.12 18.13
CA PRO A 61 -17.91 -2.41 16.85
C PRO A 61 -17.72 -0.90 16.90
N GLU A 62 -17.95 -0.25 18.05
CA GLU A 62 -17.74 1.18 18.27
C GLU A 62 -16.28 1.61 18.05
N LYS A 63 -15.31 0.68 18.16
CA LYS A 63 -13.88 0.95 17.90
C LYS A 63 -13.52 1.03 16.43
N ILE A 64 -14.43 0.65 15.52
CA ILE A 64 -14.20 0.75 14.08
C ILE A 64 -13.95 2.21 13.68
N LEU A 65 -14.71 3.16 14.25
CA LEU A 65 -14.54 4.59 13.97
C LEU A 65 -13.17 5.11 14.43
N ASP A 66 -12.70 4.66 15.60
CA ASP A 66 -11.36 5.00 16.11
C ASP A 66 -10.27 4.50 15.15
N HIS A 67 -10.40 3.27 14.64
CA HIS A 67 -9.46 2.73 13.66
C HIS A 67 -9.53 3.43 12.29
N MET A 68 -10.71 3.86 11.84
CA MET A 68 -10.86 4.68 10.64
C MET A 68 -10.17 6.03 10.81
N LEU A 69 -10.37 6.71 11.94
CA LEU A 69 -9.73 7.97 12.26
C LEU A 69 -8.21 7.81 12.33
N ALA A 70 -7.72 6.78 13.01
CA ALA A 70 -6.29 6.48 13.08
C ALA A 70 -5.67 6.36 11.69
N CYS A 71 -6.30 5.60 10.77
CA CYS A 71 -5.82 5.49 9.39
C CYS A 71 -5.82 6.84 8.66
N ARG A 72 -6.85 7.68 8.86
CA ARG A 72 -6.93 9.00 8.22
C ARG A 72 -5.90 10.01 8.73
N LEU A 73 -5.35 9.80 9.93
CA LEU A 73 -4.33 10.64 10.54
C LEU A 73 -2.90 10.22 10.16
N LEU A 74 -2.71 9.06 9.53
CA LEU A 74 -1.39 8.63 9.06
C LEU A 74 -0.97 9.45 7.84
N ASP A 75 0.25 9.99 7.89
CA ASP A 75 0.93 10.55 6.74
C ASP A 75 1.94 9.54 6.20
N LEU A 76 1.67 9.06 4.98
CA LEU A 76 2.52 8.15 4.24
C LEU A 76 2.92 8.74 2.88
N THR A 77 2.87 10.06 2.73
CA THR A 77 3.26 10.74 1.49
C THR A 77 4.77 10.76 1.29
N GLU A 78 5.53 10.69 2.39
CA GLU A 78 6.98 10.57 2.41
C GLU A 78 7.45 9.63 3.53
N VAL A 79 8.63 9.04 3.33
CA VAL A 79 9.33 8.22 4.33
C VAL A 79 10.80 8.62 4.31
N ALA A 80 11.31 9.05 5.46
CA ALA A 80 12.68 9.53 5.62
C ALA A 80 13.08 10.62 4.59
N GLY A 81 12.18 11.59 4.38
CA GLY A 81 12.40 12.71 3.45
C GLY A 81 12.37 12.33 1.96
N THR A 82 12.00 11.09 1.63
CA THR A 82 11.84 10.64 0.24
C THR A 82 10.35 10.36 -0.03
N PRO A 83 9.77 10.88 -1.12
CA PRO A 83 8.38 10.63 -1.47
C PRO A 83 8.05 9.14 -1.62
N VAL A 84 6.79 8.82 -1.34
CA VAL A 84 6.18 7.54 -1.72
C VAL A 84 5.42 7.77 -3.02
N ASP A 85 5.80 7.05 -4.08
CA ASP A 85 5.25 7.28 -5.41
C ASP A 85 3.83 6.72 -5.55
N LEU A 86 3.50 5.67 -4.80
CA LEU A 86 2.22 4.98 -4.87
C LEU A 86 1.87 4.33 -3.52
N LEU A 87 0.62 4.50 -3.10
CA LEU A 87 0.01 3.74 -2.01
C LEU A 87 -1.00 2.74 -2.58
N ILE A 88 -0.83 1.45 -2.28
CA ILE A 88 -1.79 0.38 -2.62
C ILE A 88 -2.55 -0.03 -1.37
N GLY A 89 -3.85 0.27 -1.30
CA GLY A 89 -4.70 -0.11 -0.16
C GLY A 89 -5.39 -1.46 -0.36
N LEU A 90 -5.16 -2.43 0.54
CA LEU A 90 -5.69 -3.80 0.41
C LEU A 90 -6.92 -4.08 1.26
N ARG A 91 -7.00 -3.53 2.47
CA ARG A 91 -8.06 -3.84 3.44
C ARG A 91 -8.59 -2.60 4.13
N PHE A 92 -9.87 -2.64 4.48
CA PHE A 92 -10.47 -1.66 5.39
C PHE A 92 -9.90 -1.84 6.82
N PRO A 93 -9.66 -0.76 7.58
CA PRO A 93 -9.69 0.67 7.19
C PRO A 93 -8.41 1.22 6.57
N ALA A 94 -7.35 0.44 6.36
CA ALA A 94 -6.06 0.95 5.88
C ALA A 94 -6.11 1.67 4.52
N TYR A 95 -7.02 1.30 3.61
CA TYR A 95 -7.20 2.05 2.35
C TYR A 95 -7.70 3.50 2.55
N LEU A 96 -8.13 3.87 3.76
CA LEU A 96 -8.56 5.24 4.10
C LEU A 96 -7.38 6.19 4.32
N ILE A 97 -6.15 5.68 4.42
CA ILE A 97 -4.94 6.51 4.53
C ILE A 97 -4.89 7.47 3.32
N PRO A 98 -4.75 8.80 3.53
CA PRO A 98 -4.66 9.77 2.45
C PRO A 98 -3.33 9.63 1.71
N HIS A 99 -3.37 9.70 0.39
CA HIS A 99 -2.17 9.71 -0.45
C HIS A 99 -2.51 10.32 -1.82
N PRO A 100 -1.65 11.17 -2.42
CA PRO A 100 -1.94 11.85 -3.69
C PRO A 100 -2.06 10.88 -4.86
N ASN A 101 -1.37 9.75 -4.82
CA ASN A 101 -1.46 8.69 -5.82
C ASN A 101 -1.78 7.35 -5.15
N LYS A 102 -3.07 6.97 -5.11
CA LYS A 102 -3.53 5.77 -4.41
C LYS A 102 -4.33 4.85 -5.34
N VAL A 103 -4.02 3.56 -5.28
CA VAL A 103 -4.81 2.49 -5.89
C VAL A 103 -5.39 1.63 -4.78
N ILE A 104 -6.66 1.25 -4.87
CA ILE A 104 -7.29 0.35 -3.92
C ILE A 104 -7.49 -1.00 -4.60
N TRP A 105 -6.85 -2.04 -4.05
CA TRP A 105 -7.04 -3.41 -4.48
C TRP A 105 -7.72 -4.18 -3.35
N ILE A 106 -9.05 -4.05 -3.28
CA ILE A 106 -9.84 -4.58 -2.16
C ILE A 106 -9.79 -6.11 -2.17
N LEU A 107 -9.29 -6.67 -1.07
CA LEU A 107 -9.44 -8.09 -0.78
C LEU A 107 -10.87 -8.37 -0.34
N HIS A 108 -11.65 -8.96 -1.24
CA HIS A 108 -12.89 -9.64 -0.84
C HIS A 108 -12.51 -11.04 -0.35
N GLN A 109 -12.67 -11.27 0.94
CA GLN A 109 -12.82 -12.63 1.44
C GLN A 109 -14.27 -13.00 1.15
N HIS A 110 -14.53 -13.75 0.07
CA HIS A 110 -15.81 -14.45 -0.03
C HIS A 110 -15.84 -15.42 1.14
N ARG A 111 -16.80 -15.23 2.05
CA ARG A 111 -17.26 -16.28 2.95
C ARG A 111 -18.74 -16.39 2.74
#